data_AF-A0A061NAW2-F1
#
_entry.id   AF-A0A061NAW2-F1
#
_cell.length_a   1.000
_cell.length_b   1.000
_cell.length_c   1.000
_cell.angle_alpha   90.00
_cell.angle_beta   90.00
_cell.angle_gamma   90.00
#
_symmetry.space_group_name_H-M   'P 1'
#
loop_
_entity.id
_entity.type
_entity.pdbx_description
1 polymer ?
#
loop_
_entity_poly.entity_id
_entity_poly.type
_entity_poly.pdbx_seq_one_letter_code
_entity_poly.pdbx_strand_id
1 'polypeptide(L)'
;MKKKSDLDLLVLFREDVSEQEKRRLNVLGQSLSKTYVDDFREVGIAFTNYDYTMDPKNYDEQAFLKELSICVEGNDLRSYFGPYRLTSEIAIRFNGDINAVYERAMKRLYHGDDEEFRQTTIAFARKLIRTYYSMVMLRSQIWTTRLHEQAQVIVQSLLEKSSVIKTLLNWIDEPPTNPFVVLNLYEQEGNWLSEHFHREAKKG
;
A
#
# COMPACT_ATOMS: atom_id res chain seq x y z
N MET A 1 4.23 -23.03 -6.25
CA MET A 1 5.04 -21.85 -6.62
C MET A 1 5.38 -21.08 -5.35
N LYS A 2 6.64 -20.71 -5.11
CA LYS A 2 7.03 -19.89 -3.94
C LYS A 2 6.34 -18.52 -4.08
N LYS A 3 5.61 -18.04 -3.06
CA LYS A 3 5.05 -16.67 -3.07
C LYS A 3 6.25 -15.70 -3.05
N LYS A 4 6.52 -15.01 -4.17
CA LYS A 4 7.55 -13.96 -4.26
C LYS A 4 6.92 -12.61 -3.94
N SER A 5 7.63 -11.79 -3.16
CA SER A 5 7.26 -10.39 -2.92
C SER A 5 7.97 -9.48 -3.92
N ASP A 6 7.58 -8.21 -3.94
CA ASP A 6 8.40 -7.16 -4.54
C ASP A 6 9.51 -6.76 -3.55
N LEU A 7 10.53 -6.09 -4.09
CA LEU A 7 11.54 -5.37 -3.32
C LEU A 7 11.47 -3.89 -3.71
N ASP A 8 11.01 -3.06 -2.78
CA ASP A 8 10.95 -1.61 -2.97
C ASP A 8 12.14 -0.95 -2.30
N LEU A 9 12.94 -0.22 -3.08
CA LEU A 9 14.06 0.57 -2.62
C LEU A 9 13.71 2.06 -2.70
N LEU A 10 14.01 2.82 -1.66
CA LEU A 10 13.89 4.27 -1.64
C LEU A 10 15.28 4.89 -1.47
N VAL A 11 15.66 5.76 -2.39
CA VAL A 11 16.96 6.44 -2.38
C VAL A 11 16.78 7.93 -2.10
N LEU A 12 17.53 8.46 -1.13
CA LEU A 12 17.49 9.87 -0.77
C LEU A 12 18.69 10.58 -1.39
N PHE A 13 18.43 11.54 -2.28
CA PHE A 13 19.46 12.40 -2.88
C PHE A 13 19.52 13.74 -2.16
N ARG A 14 20.72 14.34 -2.07
CA ARG A 14 20.87 15.71 -1.56
C ARG A 14 20.49 16.76 -2.59
N GLU A 15 20.81 16.48 -3.85
CA GLU A 15 20.53 17.34 -4.99
C GLU A 15 19.34 16.82 -5.78
N ASP A 16 18.78 17.67 -6.65
CA ASP A 16 17.71 17.27 -7.54
C ASP A 16 18.21 16.24 -8.57
N VAL A 17 17.42 15.18 -8.75
CA VAL A 17 17.72 14.11 -9.70
C VAL A 17 17.33 14.55 -11.11
N SER A 18 18.30 14.59 -12.02
CA SER A 18 18.09 14.95 -13.42
C SER A 18 17.27 13.89 -14.17
N GLU A 19 16.64 14.26 -15.29
CA GLU A 19 15.90 13.31 -16.14
C GLU A 19 16.77 12.16 -16.66
N GLN A 20 18.08 12.38 -16.84
CA GLN A 20 19.00 11.32 -17.23
C GLN A 20 19.21 10.31 -16.09
N GLU A 21 19.35 10.79 -14.86
CA GLU A 21 19.49 9.92 -13.68
C GLU A 21 18.21 9.15 -13.38
N LYS A 22 17.03 9.78 -13.52
CA LYS A 22 15.74 9.09 -13.42
C LYS A 22 15.65 7.90 -14.38
N ARG A 23 16.07 8.11 -15.65
CA ARG A 23 16.13 7.01 -16.63
C ARG A 23 17.12 5.91 -16.22
N ARG A 24 18.28 6.28 -15.67
CA ARG A 24 19.27 5.32 -15.16
C ARG A 24 18.73 4.49 -13.99
N LEU A 25 18.03 5.12 -13.05
CA LEU A 25 17.40 4.42 -11.91
C LEU A 25 16.35 3.40 -12.39
N ASN A 26 15.52 3.76 -13.38
CA ASN A 26 14.56 2.83 -13.97
C ASN A 26 15.26 1.63 -14.64
N VAL A 27 16.29 1.89 -15.46
CA VAL A 27 17.08 0.81 -16.09
C VAL A 27 17.74 -0.08 -15.03
N LEU A 28 18.23 0.50 -13.93
CA LEU A 28 18.80 -0.25 -12.81
C LEU A 28 17.75 -1.16 -12.15
N GLY A 29 16.56 -0.66 -11.83
CA GLY A 29 15.47 -1.47 -11.26
C GLY A 29 15.09 -2.64 -12.17
N GLN A 30 14.99 -2.42 -13.48
CA GLN A 30 14.75 -3.49 -14.46
C GLN A 30 15.88 -4.53 -14.49
N SER A 31 17.13 -4.08 -14.41
CA SER A 31 18.29 -4.98 -14.37
C SER A 31 18.34 -5.81 -13.09
N LEU A 32 18.03 -5.20 -11.94
CA LEU A 32 17.95 -5.87 -10.65
C LEU A 32 16.80 -6.89 -10.63
N SER A 33 15.64 -6.54 -11.18
CA SER A 33 14.50 -7.46 -11.32
C SER A 33 14.86 -8.72 -12.11
N LYS A 34 15.66 -8.58 -13.18
CA LYS A 34 16.15 -9.73 -13.96
C LYS A 34 17.20 -10.54 -13.20
N THR A 35 18.06 -9.87 -12.46
CA THR A 35 19.16 -10.51 -11.70
C THR A 35 18.63 -11.31 -10.52
N TYR A 36 17.63 -10.78 -9.81
CA TYR A 36 17.04 -11.39 -8.61
C TYR A 36 15.64 -11.97 -8.88
N VAL A 37 15.39 -12.40 -10.12
CA VAL A 37 14.10 -12.93 -10.55
C VAL A 37 13.66 -14.15 -9.73
N ASP A 38 14.60 -14.89 -9.14
CA ASP A 38 14.32 -16.06 -8.30
C ASP A 38 13.82 -15.72 -6.89
N ASP A 39 14.16 -14.54 -6.39
CA ASP A 39 13.82 -14.08 -5.04
C ASP A 39 12.62 -13.12 -5.04
N PHE A 40 12.58 -12.21 -6.01
CA PHE A 40 11.59 -11.14 -6.09
C PHE A 40 10.79 -11.20 -7.39
N ARG A 41 9.56 -10.69 -7.35
CA ARG A 41 8.75 -10.49 -8.57
C ARG A 41 9.25 -9.27 -9.35
N GLU A 42 9.51 -8.17 -8.64
CA GLU A 42 9.98 -6.90 -9.19
C GLU A 42 10.86 -6.18 -8.17
N VAL A 43 11.84 -5.42 -8.66
CA VAL A 43 12.65 -4.49 -7.88
C VAL A 43 12.34 -3.07 -8.32
N GLY A 44 11.62 -2.33 -7.47
CA GLY A 44 11.30 -0.92 -7.67
C GLY A 44 12.35 -0.02 -7.02
N ILE A 45 12.69 1.09 -7.69
CA ILE A 45 13.55 2.13 -7.10
C ILE A 45 12.80 3.46 -7.17
N ALA A 46 12.30 3.88 -6.02
CA ALA A 46 11.80 5.23 -5.78
C ALA A 46 12.96 6.13 -5.28
N PHE A 47 12.79 7.43 -5.42
CA PHE A 47 13.73 8.39 -4.85
C PHE A 47 13.03 9.63 -4.34
N THR A 48 13.67 10.30 -3.38
CA THR A 48 13.22 11.57 -2.82
C THR A 48 14.42 12.45 -2.46
N ASN A 49 14.18 13.68 -2.06
CA ASN A 49 15.22 14.61 -1.62
C ASN A 49 15.41 14.54 -0.10
N TYR A 50 16.67 14.60 0.36
CA TYR A 50 17.04 14.55 1.76
C TYR A 50 16.47 15.72 2.56
N ASP A 51 16.62 16.95 2.07
CA ASP A 51 16.14 18.14 2.77
C ASP A 51 14.60 18.18 2.79
N TYR A 52 13.96 17.75 1.70
CA TYR A 52 12.52 17.52 1.69
C TYR A 52 12.12 16.53 2.80
N THR A 53 12.78 15.37 2.88
CA THR A 53 12.47 14.35 3.90
C THR A 53 12.65 14.89 5.31
N MET A 54 13.70 15.68 5.55
CA MET A 54 14.00 16.22 6.88
C MET A 54 13.13 17.41 7.28
N ASP A 55 12.42 18.05 6.34
CA ASP A 55 11.46 19.13 6.67
C ASP A 55 10.29 18.57 7.49
N PRO A 56 10.04 19.05 8.72
CA PRO A 56 8.93 18.60 9.57
C PRO A 56 7.54 18.71 8.94
N LYS A 57 7.38 19.50 7.87
CA LYS A 57 6.13 19.56 7.09
C LYS A 57 5.80 18.25 6.38
N ASN A 58 6.79 17.41 6.09
CA ASN A 58 6.61 16.11 5.41
C ASN A 58 6.45 14.98 6.43
N TYR A 59 5.56 15.20 7.39
CA TYR A 59 5.36 14.34 8.55
C TYR A 59 4.96 12.91 8.18
N ASP A 60 4.19 12.75 7.11
CA ASP A 60 3.77 11.47 6.53
C ASP A 60 4.94 10.68 5.90
N GLU A 61 5.83 11.36 5.18
CA GLU A 61 7.06 10.78 4.61
C GLU A 61 8.00 10.30 5.73
N GLN A 62 8.16 11.11 6.78
CA GLN A 62 8.99 10.73 7.93
C GLN A 62 8.39 9.56 8.73
N ALA A 63 7.06 9.50 8.86
CA ALA A 63 6.36 8.35 9.46
C ALA A 63 6.55 7.08 8.60
N PHE A 64 6.46 7.19 7.27
CA PHE A 64 6.74 6.09 6.35
C PHE A 64 8.15 5.54 6.54
N LEU A 65 9.16 6.41 6.60
CA LEU A 65 10.54 5.98 6.82
C LEU A 65 10.74 5.33 8.18
N LYS A 66 10.16 5.90 9.24
CA LYS A 66 10.29 5.37 10.61
C LYS A 66 9.65 3.99 10.76
N GLU A 67 8.42 3.85 10.28
CA GLU A 67 7.54 2.74 10.65
C GLU A 67 7.44 1.65 9.58
N LEU A 68 7.74 1.98 8.33
CA LEU A 68 7.55 1.08 7.18
C LEU A 68 8.84 0.80 6.40
N SER A 69 9.97 1.38 6.81
CA SER A 69 11.25 1.23 6.12
C SER A 69 12.36 0.76 7.06
N ILE A 70 13.39 0.18 6.44
CA ILE A 70 14.64 -0.21 7.10
C ILE A 70 15.79 0.42 6.32
N CYS A 71 16.71 1.08 7.02
CA CYS A 71 17.92 1.59 6.40
C CYS A 71 18.84 0.41 6.07
N VAL A 72 19.19 0.28 4.79
CA VAL A 72 20.10 -0.78 4.30
C VAL A 72 21.48 -0.23 3.96
N GLU A 73 21.61 1.08 3.74
CA GLU A 73 22.86 1.76 3.39
C GLU A 73 22.78 3.24 3.82
N GLY A 74 23.91 3.79 4.28
CA GLY A 74 24.03 5.18 4.73
C GLY A 74 23.64 5.42 6.20
N ASN A 75 23.31 6.67 6.53
CA ASN A 75 22.89 7.04 7.88
C ASN A 75 21.41 6.70 8.08
N ASP A 76 21.09 5.92 9.13
CA ASP A 76 19.72 5.57 9.46
C ASP A 76 18.94 6.79 9.97
N LEU A 77 18.07 7.35 9.12
CA LEU A 77 17.28 8.54 9.47
C LEU A 77 16.18 8.28 10.49
N ARG A 78 15.83 7.02 10.74
CA ARG A 78 14.70 6.67 11.63
C ARG A 78 14.94 7.14 13.06
N SER A 79 16.18 7.30 13.50
CA SER A 79 16.47 7.83 14.84
C SER A 79 16.10 9.29 15.02
N TYR A 80 15.95 10.06 13.94
CA TYR A 80 15.57 11.48 13.96
C TYR A 80 14.05 11.71 13.96
N PHE A 81 13.28 10.63 13.86
CA PHE A 81 11.85 10.64 13.58
C PHE A 81 11.03 10.08 14.74
N GLY A 82 9.86 10.69 14.98
CA GLY A 82 8.84 10.23 15.93
C GLY A 82 8.94 10.84 17.35
N PRO A 83 8.05 10.41 18.27
CA PRO A 83 6.95 9.46 18.06
C PRO A 83 5.82 10.02 17.19
N TYR A 84 5.19 9.17 16.37
CA TYR A 84 4.12 9.58 15.46
C TYR A 84 2.74 9.35 16.07
N ARG A 85 1.92 10.40 16.07
CA ARG A 85 0.47 10.29 16.20
C ARG A 85 -0.13 9.91 14.85
N LEU A 86 -1.11 9.00 14.85
CA LEU A 86 -1.90 8.68 13.67
C LEU A 86 -2.79 9.87 13.30
N THR A 87 -2.60 10.39 12.09
CA THR A 87 -3.35 11.53 11.55
C THR A 87 -4.10 11.14 10.29
N SER A 88 -5.12 11.93 9.93
CA SER A 88 -5.79 11.77 8.64
C SER A 88 -4.85 11.98 7.45
N GLU A 89 -3.80 12.80 7.63
CA GLU A 89 -2.78 13.05 6.61
C GLU A 89 -2.00 11.77 6.28
N ILE A 90 -1.53 11.04 7.30
CA ILE A 90 -0.88 9.72 7.11
C ILE A 90 -1.85 8.75 6.42
N ALA A 91 -3.11 8.70 6.86
CA ALA A 91 -4.11 7.84 6.25
C ALA A 91 -4.29 8.13 4.75
N ILE A 92 -4.47 9.40 4.41
CA ILE A 92 -4.69 9.85 3.03
C ILE A 92 -3.44 9.67 2.18
N ARG A 93 -2.24 9.94 2.72
CA ARG A 93 -0.99 9.70 1.99
C ARG A 93 -0.86 8.24 1.58
N PHE A 94 -1.14 7.31 2.50
CA PHE A 94 -0.90 5.89 2.25
C PHE A 94 -1.96 5.23 1.37
N ASN A 95 -3.21 5.67 1.42
CA ASN A 95 -4.31 4.98 0.74
C ASN A 95 -5.32 5.89 0.00
N GLY A 96 -5.02 7.18 -0.16
CA GLY A 96 -5.85 8.14 -0.90
C GLY A 96 -5.90 7.90 -2.42
N ASP A 97 -5.00 7.10 -2.94
CA ASP A 97 -4.96 6.66 -4.35
C ASP A 97 -6.01 5.58 -4.69
N ILE A 98 -6.90 5.22 -3.75
CA ILE A 98 -7.84 4.11 -3.88
C ILE A 98 -8.65 4.14 -5.19
N ASN A 99 -9.14 5.30 -5.65
CA ASN A 99 -9.91 5.38 -6.90
C ASN A 99 -9.09 4.90 -8.11
N ALA A 100 -7.85 5.39 -8.23
CA ALA A 100 -6.98 5.01 -9.34
C ALA A 100 -6.55 3.53 -9.24
N VAL A 101 -6.36 2.99 -8.03
CA VAL A 101 -6.06 1.56 -7.85
C VAL A 101 -7.25 0.69 -8.21
N TYR A 102 -8.46 1.10 -7.81
CA TYR A 102 -9.70 0.41 -8.11
C TYR A 102 -9.94 0.32 -9.62
N GLU A 103 -9.86 1.43 -10.35
CA GLU A 103 -10.03 1.46 -11.82
C GLU A 103 -9.06 0.49 -12.52
N ARG A 104 -7.79 0.48 -12.11
CA ARG A 104 -6.78 -0.44 -12.66
C ARG A 104 -7.07 -1.90 -12.30
N ALA A 105 -7.48 -2.17 -11.06
CA ALA A 105 -7.80 -3.51 -10.60
C ALA A 105 -9.00 -4.07 -11.37
N MET A 106 -10.08 -3.31 -11.53
CA MET A 106 -11.25 -3.73 -12.30
C MET A 106 -10.88 -4.02 -13.75
N LYS A 107 -10.10 -3.15 -14.39
CA LYS A 107 -9.64 -3.39 -15.77
C LYS A 107 -8.91 -4.74 -15.91
N ARG A 108 -8.01 -5.06 -14.97
CA ARG A 108 -7.27 -6.33 -14.95
C ARG A 108 -8.17 -7.52 -14.66
N LEU A 109 -9.14 -7.40 -13.74
CA LEU A 109 -10.08 -8.49 -13.44
C LEU A 109 -11.02 -8.81 -14.61
N TYR A 110 -11.35 -7.80 -15.42
CA TYR A 110 -12.22 -7.99 -16.60
C TYR A 110 -11.50 -8.59 -17.81
N HIS A 111 -10.20 -8.34 -17.98
CA HIS A 111 -9.48 -8.65 -19.23
C HIS A 111 -8.24 -9.53 -19.05
N GLY A 112 -7.83 -9.78 -17.81
CA GLY A 112 -6.65 -10.57 -17.50
C GLY A 112 -6.89 -12.06 -17.69
N ASP A 113 -5.79 -12.80 -17.83
CA ASP A 113 -5.80 -14.26 -17.77
C ASP A 113 -6.05 -14.76 -16.33
N ASP A 114 -6.18 -16.07 -16.15
CA ASP A 114 -6.49 -16.69 -14.85
C ASP A 114 -5.47 -16.33 -13.76
N GLU A 115 -4.19 -16.20 -14.12
CA GLU A 115 -3.15 -15.85 -13.16
C GLU A 115 -3.19 -14.35 -12.82
N GLU A 116 -3.39 -13.47 -13.79
CA GLU A 116 -3.60 -12.03 -13.55
C GLU A 116 -4.86 -11.80 -12.72
N PHE A 117 -5.95 -12.53 -13.00
CA PHE A 117 -7.18 -12.49 -12.22
C PHE A 117 -6.92 -12.89 -10.76
N ARG A 118 -6.24 -14.02 -10.54
CA ARG A 118 -5.92 -14.52 -9.20
C ARG A 118 -5.01 -13.55 -8.44
N GLN A 119 -3.98 -13.03 -9.09
CA GLN A 119 -3.03 -12.08 -8.48
C GLN A 119 -3.68 -10.74 -8.18
N THR A 120 -4.51 -10.22 -9.09
CA THR A 120 -5.25 -8.98 -8.88
C THR A 120 -6.28 -9.12 -7.76
N THR A 121 -6.94 -10.28 -7.67
CA THR A 121 -7.85 -10.61 -6.56
C THR A 121 -7.13 -10.49 -5.23
N ILE A 122 -5.99 -11.16 -5.06
CA ILE A 122 -5.23 -11.12 -3.81
C ILE A 122 -4.71 -9.69 -3.52
N ALA A 123 -4.14 -9.02 -4.52
CA ALA A 123 -3.56 -7.70 -4.35
C ALA A 123 -4.61 -6.65 -3.96
N PHE A 124 -5.78 -6.67 -4.60
CA PHE A 124 -6.83 -5.71 -4.33
C PHE A 124 -7.54 -5.99 -3.00
N ALA A 125 -7.69 -7.26 -2.57
CA ALA A 125 -8.18 -7.58 -1.22
C ALA A 125 -7.30 -6.94 -0.12
N ARG A 126 -5.97 -7.04 -0.28
CA ARG A 126 -5.01 -6.40 0.65
C ARG A 126 -5.14 -4.88 0.62
N LYS A 127 -5.34 -4.28 -0.57
CA LYS A 127 -5.56 -2.84 -0.71
C LYS A 127 -6.83 -2.40 0.03
N LEU A 128 -7.96 -3.07 -0.20
CA LEU A 128 -9.23 -2.73 0.45
C LEU A 128 -9.11 -2.80 1.98
N ILE A 129 -8.50 -3.85 2.53
CA ILE A 129 -8.27 -3.96 3.99
C ILE A 129 -7.42 -2.79 4.49
N ARG A 130 -6.30 -2.47 3.83
CA ARG A 130 -5.43 -1.35 4.21
C ARG A 130 -6.15 -0.01 4.15
N THR A 131 -6.97 0.22 3.12
CA THR A 131 -7.77 1.44 2.97
C THR A 131 -8.83 1.55 4.06
N TYR A 132 -9.55 0.46 4.38
CA TYR A 132 -10.50 0.44 5.50
C TYR A 132 -9.81 0.73 6.83
N TYR A 133 -8.66 0.10 7.08
CA TYR A 133 -7.86 0.38 8.27
C TYR A 133 -7.44 1.85 8.32
N SER A 134 -7.05 2.43 7.19
CA SER A 134 -6.72 3.85 7.10
C SER A 134 -7.87 4.78 7.45
N MET A 135 -9.12 4.38 7.25
CA MET A 135 -10.26 5.19 7.70
C MET A 135 -10.45 5.19 9.21
N VAL A 136 -9.93 4.20 9.92
CA VAL A 136 -10.19 4.01 11.36
C VAL A 136 -8.96 4.28 12.22
N MET A 137 -7.77 4.39 11.63
CA MET A 137 -6.51 4.61 12.35
C MET A 137 -6.53 5.91 13.18
N LEU A 138 -7.19 6.97 12.70
CA LEU A 138 -7.25 8.26 13.41
C LEU A 138 -8.01 8.14 14.73
N ARG A 139 -9.14 7.43 14.73
CA ARG A 139 -9.95 7.26 15.94
C ARG A 139 -9.42 6.19 16.89
N SER A 140 -8.87 5.11 16.33
CA SER A 140 -8.35 4.00 17.15
C SER A 140 -7.00 4.34 17.78
N GLN A 141 -6.18 5.16 17.11
CA GLN A 141 -4.78 5.41 17.45
C GLN A 141 -3.95 4.12 17.62
N ILE A 142 -4.38 3.02 17.00
CA ILE A 142 -3.65 1.74 16.99
C ILE A 142 -2.81 1.70 15.73
N TRP A 143 -1.48 1.71 15.88
CA TRP A 143 -0.54 1.53 14.78
C TRP A 143 -0.23 0.05 14.56
N THR A 144 -0.41 -0.45 13.33
CA THR A 144 0.04 -1.79 12.93
C THR A 144 0.29 -1.89 11.43
N THR A 145 1.31 -2.66 11.08
CA THR A 145 1.67 -3.02 9.70
C THR A 145 1.19 -4.43 9.33
N ARG A 146 0.67 -5.19 10.30
CA ARG A 146 0.25 -6.58 10.13
C ARG A 146 -1.22 -6.63 9.71
N LEU A 147 -1.48 -7.22 8.55
CA LEU A 147 -2.80 -7.17 7.91
C LEU A 147 -3.95 -7.77 8.76
N HIS A 148 -3.68 -8.81 9.55
CA HIS A 148 -4.68 -9.39 10.44
C HIS A 148 -5.00 -8.49 11.65
N GLU A 149 -4.02 -7.78 12.18
CA GLU A 149 -4.24 -6.79 13.24
C GLU A 149 -5.03 -5.60 12.69
N GLN A 150 -4.70 -5.14 11.47
CA GLN A 150 -5.48 -4.12 10.76
C GLN A 150 -6.95 -4.55 10.63
N ALA A 151 -7.20 -5.79 10.22
CA ALA A 151 -8.55 -6.35 10.15
C ALA A 151 -9.28 -6.38 11.50
N GLN A 152 -8.60 -6.69 12.59
CA GLN A 152 -9.17 -6.66 13.94
C GLN A 152 -9.60 -5.24 14.34
N VAL A 153 -8.74 -4.25 14.09
CA VAL A 153 -9.06 -2.83 14.36
C VAL A 153 -10.30 -2.39 13.57
N ILE A 154 -10.41 -2.80 12.29
CA ILE A 154 -11.58 -2.49 11.45
C ILE A 154 -12.83 -3.12 12.03
N VAL A 155 -12.81 -4.42 12.34
CA VAL A 155 -13.99 -5.15 12.87
C VAL A 155 -14.48 -4.54 14.19
N GLN A 156 -13.57 -4.06 15.05
CA GLN A 156 -13.94 -3.37 16.28
C GLN A 156 -14.52 -1.97 16.05
N SER A 157 -14.17 -1.33 14.94
CA SER A 157 -14.45 0.09 14.68
C SER A 157 -15.54 0.34 13.61
N LEU A 158 -15.84 -0.65 12.76
CA LEU A 158 -16.81 -0.62 11.64
C LEU A 158 -17.50 -1.99 11.59
N LEU A 159 -18.42 -2.22 12.52
CA LEU A 159 -19.09 -3.52 12.68
C LEU A 159 -19.79 -3.97 11.39
N GLU A 160 -20.35 -3.03 10.64
CA GLU A 160 -21.04 -3.25 9.36
C GLU A 160 -20.11 -3.78 8.26
N LYS A 161 -18.79 -3.57 8.35
CA LYS A 161 -17.80 -4.10 7.40
C LYS A 161 -17.20 -5.44 7.82
N SER A 162 -17.60 -6.01 8.96
CA SER A 162 -16.98 -7.22 9.51
C SER A 162 -17.04 -8.43 8.57
N SER A 163 -18.17 -8.66 7.91
CA SER A 163 -18.33 -9.76 6.95
C SER A 163 -17.42 -9.58 5.74
N VAL A 164 -17.39 -8.37 5.17
CA VAL A 164 -16.51 -8.00 4.05
C VAL A 164 -15.06 -8.24 4.42
N ILE A 165 -14.58 -7.73 5.55
CA ILE A 165 -13.18 -7.88 5.96
C ILE A 165 -12.78 -9.35 6.15
N LYS A 166 -13.67 -10.19 6.72
CA LYS A 166 -13.43 -11.64 6.83
C LYS A 166 -13.32 -12.29 5.45
N THR A 167 -14.22 -11.95 4.53
CA THR A 167 -14.17 -12.44 3.14
C THR A 167 -12.86 -12.04 2.45
N LEU A 168 -12.47 -10.77 2.54
CA LEU A 168 -11.24 -10.26 1.93
C LEU A 168 -9.99 -10.93 2.50
N LEU A 169 -9.95 -11.20 3.81
CA LEU A 169 -8.86 -11.96 4.41
C LEU A 169 -8.78 -13.38 3.85
N ASN A 170 -9.92 -14.07 3.72
CA ASN A 170 -9.96 -15.41 3.16
C ASN A 170 -9.44 -15.44 1.72
N TRP A 171 -9.78 -14.45 0.90
CA TRP A 171 -9.38 -14.37 -0.51
C TRP A 171 -7.87 -14.19 -0.72
N ILE A 172 -7.10 -13.82 0.32
CA ILE A 172 -5.64 -13.70 0.23
C ILE A 172 -4.98 -15.09 0.18
N ASP A 173 -5.56 -16.06 0.87
CA ASP A 173 -5.04 -17.43 0.93
C ASP A 173 -5.76 -18.34 -0.07
N GLU A 174 -7.08 -18.17 -0.18
CA GLU A 174 -7.97 -18.95 -1.05
C GLU A 174 -8.80 -18.00 -1.94
N PRO A 175 -8.18 -17.39 -2.97
CA PRO A 175 -8.89 -16.53 -3.90
C PRO A 175 -9.96 -17.34 -4.67
N PRO A 176 -11.21 -16.85 -4.78
CA PRO A 176 -12.24 -17.53 -5.55
C PRO A 176 -11.86 -17.65 -7.02
N THR A 177 -12.27 -18.74 -7.66
CA THR A 177 -12.12 -18.92 -9.11
C THR A 177 -13.31 -18.37 -9.90
N ASN A 178 -14.44 -18.06 -9.23
CA ASN A 178 -15.62 -17.50 -9.88
C ASN A 178 -15.49 -15.97 -10.03
N PRO A 179 -15.35 -15.43 -11.25
CA PRO A 179 -15.18 -13.99 -11.47
C PRO A 179 -16.36 -13.15 -10.99
N PHE A 180 -17.58 -13.68 -11.11
CA PHE A 180 -18.79 -12.95 -10.71
C PHE A 180 -18.80 -12.59 -9.22
N VAL A 181 -18.33 -13.52 -8.37
CA VAL A 181 -18.25 -13.30 -6.92
C VAL A 181 -17.23 -12.20 -6.58
N VAL A 182 -16.08 -12.22 -7.26
CA VAL A 182 -15.01 -11.22 -7.05
C VAL A 182 -15.43 -9.84 -7.54
N LEU A 183 -15.92 -9.76 -8.78
CA LEU A 183 -16.33 -8.50 -9.40
C LEU A 183 -17.46 -7.83 -8.60
N ASN A 184 -18.49 -8.58 -8.20
CA ASN A 184 -19.60 -8.01 -7.44
C ASN A 184 -19.16 -7.41 -6.10
N LEU A 185 -18.29 -8.07 -5.34
CA LEU A 185 -17.79 -7.50 -4.07
C LEU A 185 -16.91 -6.27 -4.33
N TYR A 186 -16.02 -6.34 -5.31
CA TYR A 186 -15.07 -5.26 -5.58
C TYR A 186 -15.71 -4.03 -6.21
N GLU A 187 -16.75 -4.18 -7.01
CA GLU A 187 -17.55 -3.04 -7.47
C GLU A 187 -18.25 -2.36 -6.30
N GLN A 188 -18.86 -3.12 -5.39
CA GLN A 188 -19.53 -2.55 -4.22
C GLN A 188 -18.55 -1.82 -3.29
N GLU A 189 -17.48 -2.49 -2.88
CA GLU A 189 -16.55 -1.96 -1.87
C GLU A 189 -15.56 -0.96 -2.47
N GLY A 190 -15.13 -1.17 -3.72
CA GLY A 190 -14.24 -0.28 -4.45
C GLY A 190 -14.88 1.06 -4.80
N ASN A 191 -16.13 1.05 -5.29
CA ASN A 191 -16.88 2.30 -5.52
C ASN A 191 -17.10 3.03 -4.18
N TRP A 192 -17.59 2.32 -3.16
CA TRP A 192 -17.87 2.93 -1.86
C TRP A 192 -16.63 3.59 -1.25
N LEU A 193 -15.47 2.92 -1.27
CA LEU A 193 -14.24 3.51 -0.77
C LEU A 193 -13.76 4.69 -1.62
N SER A 194 -13.87 4.60 -2.94
CA SER A 194 -13.47 5.69 -3.84
C SER A 194 -14.25 6.98 -3.55
N GLU A 195 -15.54 6.86 -3.26
CA GLU A 195 -16.41 8.00 -2.92
C GLU A 195 -16.20 8.52 -1.49
N HIS A 196 -15.94 7.63 -0.54
CA HIS A 196 -16.06 7.96 0.89
C HIS A 196 -14.74 8.10 1.63
N PHE A 197 -13.66 7.47 1.16
CA PHE A 197 -12.41 7.33 1.91
C PHE A 197 -11.88 8.65 2.48
N HIS A 198 -11.76 9.68 1.64
CA HIS A 198 -11.20 10.98 2.06
C HIS A 198 -12.00 11.67 3.16
N ARG A 199 -13.32 11.47 3.18
CA ARG A 199 -14.19 12.03 4.21
C ARG A 199 -14.10 11.20 5.49
N GLU A 200 -14.17 9.88 5.37
CA GLU A 200 -14.16 8.98 6.52
C GLU A 200 -12.80 8.99 7.23
N ALA A 201 -11.67 9.07 6.51
CA ALA A 201 -10.32 9.16 7.08
C ALA A 201 -10.09 10.44 7.91
N LYS A 202 -10.94 11.46 7.75
CA LYS A 202 -10.90 12.70 8.53
C LYS A 202 -11.81 12.67 9.77
N LYS A 203 -12.63 11.63 9.93
CA LYS A 203 -13.47 11.45 11.12
C LYS A 203 -12.61 10.84 12.22
N GLY A 204 -12.23 11.67 13.19
CA GLY A 204 -11.60 11.26 14.45
C GLY A 204 -12.59 10.70 15.44
#